data_AF-A0A3M1C8B0-F1
#
_entry.id   AF-A0A3M1C8B0-F1
#
_cell.length_a   1.000
_cell.length_b   1.000
_cell.length_c   1.000
_cell.angle_alpha   90.00
_cell.angle_beta   90.00
_cell.angle_gamma   90.00
#
_symmetry.space_group_name_H-M   'P 1'
#
loop_
_entity.id
_entity.type
_entity.pdbx_description
1 polymer ?
#
loop_
_entity_poly.entity_id
_entity_poly.type
_entity_poly.pdbx_seq_one_letter_code
_entity_poly.pdbx_strand_id
1 'polypeptide(L)'
;METLKNFLQAQGKNFWMTLVLFLLIFTISAYYQTQRSSHSPRHTDVTTYIPKGFVLVPIEIKNHVAFEALFGSFGIGNIYSANPHQKGAQILARSVRILRSPLNSQVFGVLLPEEEVKPFLKAGPSYWVVLKNKKDLHPSQPKSRVIYQ
;
A
#
# COMPACT_ATOMS: atom_id res chain seq x y z
N MET A 1 22.90 40.67 -58.09
CA MET A 1 23.36 40.90 -56.70
C MET A 1 22.26 41.38 -55.76
N GLU A 2 21.12 41.90 -56.23
CA GLU A 2 20.00 42.34 -55.36
C GLU A 2 19.25 41.18 -54.67
N THR A 3 19.16 40.02 -55.30
CA THR A 3 18.47 38.84 -54.73
C THR A 3 19.16 38.26 -53.50
N LEU A 4 20.48 38.43 -53.36
CA LEU A 4 21.25 37.96 -52.19
C LEU A 4 21.04 38.87 -50.95
N LYS A 5 20.80 40.18 -51.17
CA LYS A 5 20.54 41.14 -50.08
C LYS A 5 19.16 40.94 -49.45
N ASN A 6 18.14 40.65 -50.25
CA ASN A 6 16.78 40.40 -49.77
C ASN A 6 16.68 39.09 -48.96
N PHE A 7 17.49 38.07 -49.30
CA PHE A 7 17.56 36.81 -48.55
C PHE A 7 18.19 36.98 -47.15
N LEU A 8 19.26 37.79 -47.04
CA LEU A 8 19.91 38.10 -45.76
C LEU A 8 19.04 39.00 -44.87
N GLN A 9 18.26 39.93 -45.44
CA GLN A 9 17.36 40.80 -44.68
C GLN A 9 16.08 40.07 -44.21
N ALA A 10 15.60 39.08 -44.96
CA ALA A 10 14.46 38.25 -44.56
C ALA A 10 14.82 37.18 -43.51
N GLN A 11 16.07 36.72 -43.47
CA GLN A 11 16.58 35.76 -42.48
C GLN A 11 16.52 36.30 -41.05
N GLY A 12 16.84 37.58 -40.82
CA GLY A 12 16.88 38.16 -39.47
C GLY A 12 15.52 38.22 -38.78
N LYS A 13 14.44 38.50 -39.52
CA LYS A 13 13.10 38.69 -38.94
C LYS A 13 12.44 37.36 -38.55
N ASN A 14 12.59 36.33 -39.38
CA ASN A 14 12.02 35.00 -39.10
C ASN A 14 12.78 34.28 -37.97
N PHE A 15 14.09 34.49 -37.88
CA PHE A 15 14.92 33.98 -36.78
C PHE A 15 14.51 34.56 -35.42
N TRP A 16 14.19 35.85 -35.36
CA TRP A 16 13.70 36.47 -34.13
C TRP A 16 12.32 35.94 -33.72
N MET A 17 11.42 35.69 -34.68
CA MET A 17 10.11 35.11 -34.36
C MET A 17 10.21 33.69 -33.81
N THR A 18 11.06 32.84 -34.39
CA THR A 18 11.24 31.46 -33.90
C THR A 18 11.89 31.42 -32.53
N LEU A 19 12.85 32.31 -32.25
CA LEU A 19 13.50 32.41 -30.95
C LEU A 19 12.52 32.85 -29.85
N VAL A 20 11.65 33.82 -30.14
CA VAL A 20 10.59 34.26 -29.20
C VAL A 20 9.59 33.13 -28.94
N LEU A 21 9.17 32.40 -29.98
CA LEU A 21 8.25 31.27 -29.84
C LEU A 21 8.86 30.14 -28.99
N PHE A 22 10.13 29.83 -29.20
CA PHE A 22 10.83 28.81 -28.42
C PHE A 22 10.96 29.21 -26.94
N LEU A 23 11.27 30.48 -26.67
CA LEU A 23 11.35 31.01 -25.31
C LEU A 23 9.98 31.00 -24.60
N LEU A 24 8.90 31.26 -25.35
CA LEU A 24 7.53 31.18 -24.84
C LEU A 24 7.13 29.73 -24.50
N ILE A 25 7.46 28.76 -25.36
CA ILE A 25 7.22 27.34 -25.08
C ILE A 25 8.04 26.85 -23.88
N PHE A 26 9.31 27.27 -23.78
CA PHE A 26 10.19 26.89 -22.68
C PHE A 26 9.69 27.41 -21.32
N THR A 27 9.26 28.67 -21.26
CA THR A 27 8.70 29.28 -20.04
C THR A 27 7.41 28.59 -19.61
N ILE A 28 6.51 28.27 -20.55
CA ILE A 28 5.28 27.52 -20.28
C ILE A 28 5.61 26.11 -19.78
N SER A 29 6.55 25.40 -20.42
CA SER A 29 6.96 24.06 -19.99
C SER A 29 7.58 24.05 -18.59
N ALA A 30 8.43 25.04 -18.27
CA ALA A 30 9.03 25.18 -16.94
C ALA A 30 7.97 25.48 -15.86
N TYR A 31 6.95 26.27 -16.20
CA TYR A 31 5.81 26.52 -15.33
C TYR A 31 5.02 25.24 -15.02
N TYR A 32 4.72 24.43 -16.04
CA TYR A 32 4.02 23.15 -15.84
C TYR A 32 4.87 22.09 -15.13
N GLN A 33 6.19 22.09 -15.29
CA GLN A 33 7.10 21.16 -14.60
C GLN A 33 7.14 21.45 -13.09
N THR A 34 7.08 22.73 -12.69
CA THR A 34 7.16 23.15 -11.29
C THR A 34 5.91 22.75 -10.49
N GLN A 35 4.75 22.62 -11.15
CA GLN A 35 3.51 22.19 -10.48
C GLN A 35 3.43 20.69 -10.16
N ARG A 36 4.36 19.85 -10.66
CA ARG A 36 4.32 18.40 -10.44
C ARG A 36 5.01 17.91 -9.15
N SER A 37 5.58 18.80 -8.34
CA SER A 37 6.44 18.40 -7.22
C SER A 37 6.05 19.07 -5.90
N SER A 38 4.86 18.77 -5.39
CA SER A 38 4.54 19.01 -3.97
C SER A 38 3.48 18.04 -3.43
N HIS A 39 3.62 16.75 -3.75
CA HIS A 39 3.08 15.73 -2.86
C HIS A 39 4.05 15.58 -1.67
N SER A 40 3.95 16.52 -0.73
CA SER A 40 4.51 16.32 0.61
C SER A 40 3.93 15.00 1.13
N PRO A 41 4.75 14.05 1.61
CA PRO A 41 4.24 12.82 2.19
C PRO A 41 3.50 13.22 3.45
N ARG A 42 2.19 13.42 3.32
CA ARG A 42 1.29 13.66 4.43
C ARG A 42 1.50 12.48 5.36
N HIS A 43 2.15 12.72 6.50
CA HIS A 43 2.26 11.76 7.59
C HIS A 43 0.82 11.39 7.93
N THR A 44 0.35 10.32 7.33
CA THR A 44 -1.02 9.88 7.46
C THR A 44 -1.01 9.13 8.76
N ASP A 45 -1.58 9.74 9.79
CA ASP A 45 -1.64 9.18 11.12
C ASP A 45 -2.32 7.80 11.02
N VAL A 46 -1.51 6.74 11.11
CA VAL A 46 -1.90 5.34 10.86
C VAL A 46 -3.04 4.93 11.80
N THR A 47 -3.15 5.61 12.95
CA THR A 47 -4.22 5.42 13.94
C THR A 47 -5.61 5.78 13.38
N THR A 48 -5.70 6.63 12.36
CA THR A 48 -6.98 7.03 11.72
C THR A 48 -7.68 5.86 11.02
N TYR A 49 -6.93 4.83 10.59
CA TYR A 49 -7.49 3.70 9.84
C TYR A 49 -7.84 2.49 10.71
N ILE A 50 -7.59 2.55 12.02
CA ILE A 50 -7.93 1.48 12.95
C ILE A 50 -9.35 1.74 13.46
N PRO A 51 -10.34 0.87 13.19
CA PRO A 51 -11.69 1.03 13.69
C PRO A 51 -11.72 1.00 15.23
N LYS A 52 -12.70 1.68 15.83
CA LYS A 52 -12.89 1.66 17.29
C LYS A 52 -13.09 0.23 17.80
N GLY A 53 -12.43 -0.12 18.91
CA GLY A 53 -12.49 -1.44 19.53
C GLY A 53 -11.63 -2.50 18.83
N PHE A 54 -10.81 -2.09 17.86
CA PHE A 54 -9.83 -2.95 17.22
C PHE A 54 -8.42 -2.43 17.47
N VAL A 55 -7.46 -3.35 17.42
CA VAL A 55 -6.04 -3.01 17.43
C VAL A 55 -5.32 -3.72 16.29
N LEU A 56 -4.22 -3.10 15.86
CA LEU A 56 -3.32 -3.67 14.88
C LEU A 56 -2.17 -4.38 15.61
N VAL A 57 -2.12 -5.71 15.50
CA VAL A 57 -1.09 -6.54 16.11
C VAL A 57 -0.06 -6.92 15.04
N PRO A 58 1.23 -6.58 15.20
CA PRO A 58 2.27 -7.04 14.29
C PRO A 58 2.49 -8.55 14.44
N ILE A 59 2.66 -9.25 13.32
CA ILE A 59 2.88 -10.70 13.30
C ILE A 59 3.93 -11.10 12.28
N GLU A 60 4.56 -12.24 12.52
CA GLU A 60 5.40 -12.92 11.54
C GLU A 60 4.62 -14.08 10.90
N ILE A 61 4.51 -14.06 9.57
CA ILE A 61 3.83 -15.11 8.82
C ILE A 61 4.88 -16.09 8.26
N LYS A 62 4.81 -17.35 8.68
CA LYS A 62 5.73 -18.40 8.23
C LYS A 62 5.65 -18.66 6.73
N ASN A 63 4.45 -18.58 6.16
CA ASN A 63 4.19 -18.77 4.74
C ASN A 63 4.01 -17.47 3.94
N HIS A 64 4.66 -16.36 4.32
CA HIS A 64 4.50 -15.09 3.61
C HIS A 64 4.95 -15.18 2.14
N VAL A 65 5.99 -15.96 1.84
CA VAL A 65 6.52 -16.15 0.48
C VAL A 65 5.45 -16.71 -0.46
N ALA A 66 4.59 -17.61 0.03
CA ALA A 66 3.52 -18.21 -0.77
C ALA A 66 2.44 -17.21 -1.19
N PHE A 67 2.39 -16.03 -0.55
CA PHE A 67 1.33 -15.05 -0.74
C PHE A 67 1.83 -13.68 -1.23
N GLU A 68 3.12 -13.54 -1.52
CA GLU A 68 3.70 -12.25 -1.91
C GLU A 68 3.01 -11.63 -3.14
N ALA A 69 2.65 -12.45 -4.12
CA ALA A 69 1.90 -12.01 -5.31
C ALA A 69 0.39 -11.81 -5.07
N LEU A 70 -0.14 -12.32 -3.95
CA LEU A 70 -1.58 -12.32 -3.64
C LEU A 70 -1.95 -11.20 -2.65
N PHE A 71 -1.00 -10.76 -1.82
CA PHE A 71 -1.15 -9.58 -0.99
C PHE A 71 -0.96 -8.33 -1.84
N GLY A 72 -2.09 -7.71 -2.22
CA GLY A 72 -2.11 -6.28 -2.55
C GLY A 72 -1.87 -5.44 -1.28
N SER A 73 -2.66 -4.40 -1.06
CA SER A 73 -2.54 -3.59 0.18
C SER A 73 -2.98 -4.33 1.45
N PHE A 74 -3.96 -5.23 1.33
CA PHE A 74 -4.44 -6.07 2.43
C PHE A 74 -5.12 -7.35 1.91
N GLY A 75 -5.05 -8.39 2.73
CA GLY A 75 -5.72 -9.68 2.56
C GLY A 75 -6.73 -9.94 3.68
N ILE A 76 -7.56 -10.96 3.48
CA ILE A 76 -8.44 -11.48 4.54
C ILE A 76 -8.16 -12.97 4.66
N GLY A 77 -8.03 -13.47 5.88
CA GLY A 77 -7.65 -14.85 6.11
C GLY A 77 -7.95 -15.36 7.50
N ASN A 78 -7.69 -16.65 7.68
CA ASN A 78 -7.64 -17.28 8.99
C ASN A 78 -6.20 -17.34 9.47
N ILE A 79 -6.01 -17.22 10.79
CA ILE A 79 -4.71 -17.28 11.44
C ILE A 79 -4.66 -18.49 12.35
N TYR A 80 -3.58 -19.23 12.24
CA TYR A 80 -3.29 -20.43 13.02
C TYR A 80 -2.01 -20.25 13.82
N SER A 81 -1.97 -20.86 15.00
CA SER A 81 -0.76 -20.98 15.81
C SER A 81 0.34 -21.73 15.05
N ALA A 82 1.57 -21.23 15.09
CA ALA A 82 2.75 -21.96 14.60
C ALA A 82 3.55 -22.60 15.74
N ASN A 83 2.95 -22.82 16.91
CA ASN A 83 3.64 -23.38 18.07
C ASN A 83 4.06 -24.85 17.80
N PRO A 84 5.37 -25.16 17.77
CA PRO A 84 5.86 -26.51 17.50
C PRO A 84 5.53 -27.52 18.61
N HIS A 85 5.22 -27.04 19.82
CA HIS A 85 4.89 -27.89 20.97
C HIS A 85 3.40 -28.26 21.03
N GLN A 86 2.56 -27.67 20.18
CA GLN A 86 1.13 -27.92 20.18
C GLN A 86 0.78 -28.94 19.07
N LYS A 87 0.16 -30.06 19.47
CA LYS A 87 -0.33 -31.06 18.50
C LYS A 87 -1.56 -30.52 17.79
N GLY A 88 -1.41 -30.14 16.52
CA GLY A 88 -2.49 -29.68 15.64
C GLY A 88 -2.52 -28.17 15.44
N ALA A 89 -3.10 -27.74 14.32
CA ALA A 89 -3.20 -26.33 13.97
C ALA A 89 -4.38 -25.67 14.71
N GLN A 90 -4.10 -24.97 15.82
CA GLN A 90 -5.11 -24.19 16.53
C GLN A 90 -5.44 -22.92 15.74
N ILE A 91 -6.73 -22.69 15.44
CA ILE A 91 -7.20 -21.44 14.86
C ILE A 91 -7.26 -20.39 15.95
N LEU A 92 -6.53 -19.29 15.76
CA LEU A 92 -6.47 -18.16 16.68
C LEU A 92 -7.41 -17.03 16.26
N ALA A 93 -7.57 -16.81 14.95
CA ALA A 93 -8.46 -15.80 14.42
C ALA A 93 -9.06 -16.24 13.08
N ARG A 94 -10.31 -15.84 12.81
CA ARG A 94 -11.04 -16.22 11.59
C ARG A 94 -11.45 -14.98 10.81
N SER A 95 -11.27 -15.03 9.49
CA SER A 95 -11.72 -13.97 8.57
C SER A 95 -11.23 -12.56 8.95
N VAL A 96 -10.01 -12.46 9.46
CA VAL A 96 -9.43 -11.19 9.92
C VAL A 96 -8.69 -10.49 8.79
N ARG A 97 -8.63 -9.15 8.86
CA ARG A 97 -7.87 -8.35 7.91
C ARG A 97 -6.39 -8.43 8.26
N ILE A 98 -5.59 -8.72 7.24
CA ILE A 98 -4.13 -8.83 7.32
C ILE A 98 -3.56 -7.75 6.40
N LEU A 99 -2.77 -6.87 6.98
CA LEU A 99 -2.20 -5.69 6.35
C LEU A 99 -0.71 -5.92 6.15
N ARG A 100 -0.20 -5.60 4.96
CA ARG A 100 1.25 -5.61 4.71
C ARG A 100 1.83 -4.26 5.14
N SER A 101 2.95 -4.24 5.83
CA SER A 101 3.61 -2.99 6.16
C SER A 101 4.14 -2.32 4.89
N PRO A 102 3.91 -1.01 4.68
CA PRO A 102 4.38 -0.30 3.50
C PRO A 102 5.89 -0.11 3.49
N LEU A 103 6.52 -0.06 4.68
CA LEU A 103 7.96 0.14 4.82
C LEU A 103 8.74 -1.17 4.82
N ASN A 104 8.12 -2.27 5.26
CA ASN A 104 8.74 -3.59 5.27
C ASN A 104 7.76 -4.65 4.79
N SER A 105 8.05 -5.18 3.61
CA SER A 105 7.17 -6.11 2.90
C SER A 105 7.09 -7.51 3.56
N GLN A 106 7.97 -7.81 4.53
CA GLN A 106 7.99 -9.05 5.31
C GLN A 106 7.24 -8.92 6.64
N VAL A 107 6.87 -7.71 7.03
CA VAL A 107 6.14 -7.43 8.28
C VAL A 107 4.66 -7.27 7.98
N PHE A 108 3.84 -7.97 8.75
CA PHE A 108 2.40 -7.95 8.61
C PHE A 108 1.74 -7.48 9.90
N GLY A 109 0.59 -6.85 9.77
CA GLY A 109 -0.28 -6.49 10.87
C GLY A 109 -1.63 -7.20 10.73
N VAL A 110 -2.21 -7.63 11.84
CA VAL A 110 -3.55 -8.21 11.88
C VAL A 110 -4.45 -7.30 12.68
N LEU A 111 -5.62 -7.02 12.11
CA LEU A 111 -6.65 -6.27 12.80
C LEU A 111 -7.50 -7.23 13.66
N LEU A 112 -7.47 -7.06 14.97
CA LEU A 112 -8.18 -7.89 15.95
C LEU A 112 -9.04 -7.03 16.87
N PRO A 113 -10.19 -7.54 17.35
CA PRO A 113 -10.89 -6.94 18.48
C PRO A 113 -9.98 -6.88 19.71
N GLU A 114 -10.07 -5.81 20.51
CA GLU A 114 -9.24 -5.62 21.71
C GLU A 114 -9.32 -6.81 22.68
N GLU A 115 -10.50 -7.41 22.81
CA GLU A 115 -10.75 -8.56 23.68
C GLU A 115 -10.02 -9.84 23.23
N GLU A 116 -9.65 -9.95 21.95
CA GLU A 116 -8.97 -11.13 21.39
C GLU A 116 -7.44 -11.02 21.41
N VAL A 117 -6.90 -9.86 21.76
CA VAL A 117 -5.45 -9.59 21.72
C VAL A 117 -4.68 -10.46 22.70
N LYS A 118 -5.13 -10.48 23.97
CA LYS A 118 -4.45 -11.21 25.05
C LYS A 118 -4.29 -12.71 24.74
N PRO A 119 -5.34 -13.45 24.33
CA PRO A 119 -5.18 -14.85 23.95
C PRO A 119 -4.39 -15.05 22.66
N PHE A 120 -4.50 -14.13 21.70
CA PHE A 120 -3.73 -14.19 20.46
C PHE A 120 -2.22 -14.11 20.73
N LEU A 121 -1.78 -13.12 21.52
CA LEU A 121 -0.37 -12.93 21.86
C LEU A 121 0.24 -14.10 22.66
N LYS A 122 -0.57 -14.84 23.43
CA LYS A 122 -0.11 -16.03 24.17
C LYS A 122 0.35 -17.16 23.25
N ALA A 123 -0.10 -17.20 21.99
CA ALA A 123 0.30 -18.24 21.05
C ALA A 123 1.75 -18.06 20.53
N GLY A 124 2.34 -16.88 20.70
CA GLY A 124 3.73 -16.56 20.31
C GLY A 124 3.83 -15.58 19.14
N PRO A 125 5.03 -15.37 18.57
CA PRO A 125 5.27 -14.34 17.54
C PRO A 125 5.00 -14.82 16.10
N SER A 126 5.00 -16.12 15.87
CA SER A 126 4.95 -16.74 14.54
C SER A 126 3.60 -17.41 14.28
N TYR A 127 3.08 -17.21 13.07
CA TYR A 127 1.75 -17.66 12.69
C TYR A 127 1.72 -18.26 11.27
N TRP A 128 0.75 -19.15 11.05
CA TRP A 128 0.37 -19.60 9.71
C TRP A 128 -0.88 -18.87 9.26
N VAL A 129 -0.92 -18.46 8.00
CA VAL A 129 -2.07 -17.77 7.41
C VAL A 129 -2.66 -18.59 6.28
N VAL A 130 -3.98 -18.64 6.24
CA VAL A 130 -4.75 -19.18 5.11
C VAL A 130 -5.60 -18.06 4.55
N LEU A 131 -5.27 -17.58 3.35
CA LEU A 131 -6.01 -16.52 2.69
C LEU A 131 -7.38 -17.02 2.21
N LYS A 132 -8.37 -16.13 2.32
CA LYS A 132 -9.72 -16.32 1.80
C LYS A 132 -9.94 -15.39 0.61
N ASN A 133 -10.76 -15.85 -0.33
CA ASN A 133 -11.22 -14.97 -1.40
C ASN A 133 -12.08 -13.86 -0.80
N LYS A 134 -11.85 -12.62 -1.24
CA LYS A 134 -12.63 -11.45 -0.79
C LYS A 134 -14.13 -11.61 -1.09
N LYS A 135 -14.48 -12.36 -2.15
CA LYS A 135 -15.87 -12.60 -2.56
C LYS A 135 -16.61 -13.58 -1.64
N ASP A 136 -15.89 -14.41 -0.91
CA ASP A 136 -16.49 -15.42 -0.01
C ASP A 136 -16.81 -14.83 1.38
N LEU A 137 -16.53 -13.54 1.60
CA LEU A 137 -16.93 -12.82 2.78
C LEU A 137 -18.38 -12.39 2.67
N HIS A 138 -19.27 -13.28 3.09
CA HIS A 138 -20.65 -12.92 3.35
C HIS A 138 -20.71 -11.93 4.53
N PRO A 139 -21.44 -10.80 4.43
CA PRO A 139 -21.56 -9.81 5.51
C PRO A 139 -22.25 -10.32 6.78
N SER A 140 -22.70 -11.58 6.79
CA SER A 140 -23.34 -12.28 7.91
C SER A 140 -22.42 -13.23 8.68
N GLN A 141 -21.10 -13.25 8.42
CA GLN A 141 -20.18 -14.08 9.21
C GLN A 141 -20.17 -13.57 10.67
N PRO A 142 -20.58 -14.39 11.65
CA PRO A 142 -20.75 -13.95 13.03
C PRO A 142 -19.40 -13.57 13.64
N LYS A 143 -19.43 -12.60 14.56
CA LYS A 143 -18.35 -12.22 15.49
C LYS A 143 -17.45 -13.42 15.78
N SER A 144 -16.16 -13.25 15.51
CA SER A 144 -15.08 -14.18 15.81
C SER A 144 -15.30 -14.85 17.17
N ARG A 145 -15.79 -16.09 17.15
CA ARG A 145 -15.89 -16.92 18.34
C ARG A 145 -14.65 -17.81 18.34
N VAL A 146 -13.64 -17.38 19.09
CA VAL A 146 -12.51 -18.22 19.47
C VAL A 146 -13.07 -19.33 20.35
N ILE A 147 -13.06 -20.57 19.85
CA ILE A 147 -13.46 -21.74 20.63
C ILE A 147 -12.21 -22.23 21.36
N TYR A 148 -12.21 -22.08 22.68
CA TYR A 148 -11.26 -22.78 23.56
C TYR A 148 -11.82 -24.17 23.82
N GLN A 149 -11.09 -25.20 23.37
CA GLN A 149 -11.21 -26.58 23.87
C GLN A 149 -9.88 -26.95 24.51
#